data_AF-A0A265UZJ1-F1
#
_entry.id   AF-A0A265UZJ1-F1
#
_cell.length_a   1.000
_cell.length_b   1.000
_cell.length_c   1.000
_cell.angle_alpha   90.00
_cell.angle_beta   90.00
_cell.angle_gamma   90.00
#
_symmetry.space_group_name_H-M   'P 1'
#
loop_
_entity.id
_entity.type
_entity.pdbx_description
1 polymer ?
#
loop_
_entity_poly.entity_id
_entity_poly.type
_entity_poly.pdbx_seq_one_letter_code
_entity_poly.pdbx_strand_id
1 'polypeptide(L)'
;MIKSNKSAIDKLTALWALNESGLGGFMHIFNTPFTGLIVGGLSILFISLIAYYADNKAQSIFKALVVVLIIKMAVSPYSPLGAYVAVSFQGALGILLFSNFSWKGLTLVALGVLTFLESALQKLLILTIIYGTELWEAINIYGQWVQKKIDVFIDSSASSLLITIYLSVYGLSGIVAGLFIKSIIKIIAEKEEEDFYLEVKDKKTLQSKSKGTFKAKLIWIWLATVSIIVLSFTFFGDTTFGWQKGVYVLFRSLLIIMFWYVVIGPFLLRMMRRYLEKKESLYKDDVANAMDLLPYFRQIIRHTWKETKHLKGYNRFKYFIANSISNCIHFKA
;
A
#
# COMPACT_ATOMS: atom_id res chain seq x y z
N MET A 1 -26.69 -20.13 -1.08
CA MET A 1 -25.53 -21.02 -0.84
C MET A 1 -24.56 -20.74 -1.98
N ILE A 2 -23.55 -19.90 -1.77
CA ILE A 2 -22.64 -19.49 -2.85
C ILE A 2 -21.67 -20.65 -3.06
N LYS A 3 -21.68 -21.22 -4.27
CA LYS A 3 -20.80 -22.33 -4.65
C LYS A 3 -19.36 -21.81 -4.58
N SER A 4 -18.53 -22.44 -3.74
CA SER A 4 -17.11 -22.11 -3.68
C SER A 4 -16.50 -22.13 -5.07
N ASN A 5 -15.99 -20.99 -5.48
CA ASN A 5 -15.48 -20.77 -6.83
C ASN A 5 -13.98 -20.55 -6.75
N LYS A 6 -13.23 -21.67 -6.71
CA LYS A 6 -11.77 -21.66 -6.68
C LYS A 6 -11.17 -20.79 -7.79
N SER A 7 -11.75 -20.83 -8.99
CA SER A 7 -11.33 -20.00 -10.12
C SER A 7 -11.47 -18.50 -9.84
N ALA A 8 -12.59 -18.08 -9.23
CA ALA A 8 -12.78 -16.69 -8.82
C ALA A 8 -11.75 -16.25 -7.77
N ILE A 9 -11.44 -17.09 -6.79
CA ILE A 9 -10.44 -16.81 -5.75
C ILE A 9 -9.04 -16.63 -6.35
N ASP A 10 -8.64 -17.51 -7.27
CA ASP A 10 -7.33 -17.45 -7.91
C ASP A 10 -7.21 -16.16 -8.77
N LYS A 11 -8.26 -15.79 -9.51
CA LYS A 11 -8.32 -14.54 -10.28
C LYS A 11 -8.32 -13.29 -9.40
N LEU A 12 -9.03 -13.30 -8.27
CA LEU A 12 -9.01 -12.23 -7.28
C LEU A 12 -7.63 -12.08 -6.62
N THR A 13 -6.96 -13.21 -6.35
CA THR A 13 -5.57 -13.21 -5.86
C THR A 13 -4.62 -12.57 -6.87
N ALA A 14 -4.78 -12.89 -8.16
CA ALA A 14 -4.01 -12.27 -9.22
C ALA A 14 -4.31 -10.77 -9.39
N LEU A 15 -5.57 -10.34 -9.23
CA LEU A 15 -5.93 -8.91 -9.20
C LEU A 15 -5.32 -8.18 -7.99
N TRP A 16 -5.32 -8.82 -6.82
CA TRP A 16 -4.66 -8.28 -5.64
C TRP A 16 -3.14 -8.16 -5.86
N ALA A 17 -2.51 -9.15 -6.45
CA ALA A 17 -1.09 -9.11 -6.81
C ALA A 17 -0.78 -8.00 -7.82
N LEU A 18 -1.65 -7.79 -8.82
CA LEU A 18 -1.55 -6.70 -9.78
C LEU A 18 -1.65 -5.33 -9.09
N ASN A 19 -2.58 -5.17 -8.16
CA ASN A 19 -2.73 -3.96 -7.37
C ASN A 19 -1.47 -3.67 -6.54
N GLU A 20 -0.95 -4.68 -5.85
CA GLU A 20 0.20 -4.49 -4.94
C GLU A 20 1.54 -4.31 -5.65
N SER A 21 1.74 -5.00 -6.76
CA SER A 21 3.03 -5.03 -7.47
C SER A 21 3.05 -4.04 -8.64
N GLY A 22 1.92 -3.91 -9.34
CA GLY A 22 1.77 -3.00 -10.48
C GLY A 22 1.39 -1.59 -10.05
N LEU A 23 0.18 -1.43 -9.51
CA LEU A 23 -0.38 -0.12 -9.17
C LEU A 23 0.38 0.51 -7.99
N GLY A 24 0.65 -0.25 -6.93
CA GLY A 24 1.44 0.19 -5.80
C GLY A 24 2.89 0.53 -6.17
N GLY A 25 3.54 -0.31 -6.98
CA GLY A 25 4.89 -0.04 -7.49
C GLY A 25 4.94 1.25 -8.31
N PHE A 26 3.97 1.45 -9.21
CA PHE A 26 3.84 2.68 -9.98
C PHE A 26 3.66 3.91 -9.09
N MET A 27 2.68 3.89 -8.18
CA MET A 27 2.39 5.05 -7.33
C MET A 27 3.53 5.40 -6.37
N HIS A 28 4.29 4.40 -5.90
CA HIS A 28 5.50 4.64 -5.10
C HIS A 28 6.59 5.35 -5.90
N ILE A 29 6.77 5.03 -7.18
CA ILE A 29 7.75 5.70 -8.04
C ILE A 29 7.34 7.16 -8.32
N PHE A 30 6.04 7.41 -8.49
CA PHE A 30 5.51 8.75 -8.76
C PHE A 30 5.28 9.60 -7.50
N ASN A 31 5.65 9.11 -6.31
CA ASN A 31 5.46 9.80 -5.02
C ASN A 31 4.04 10.38 -4.85
N THR A 32 3.03 9.70 -5.37
CA THR A 32 1.67 10.25 -5.39
C THR A 32 1.12 10.33 -3.96
N PRO A 33 0.56 11.48 -3.53
CA PRO A 33 -0.10 11.55 -2.24
C PRO A 33 -1.26 10.55 -2.21
N PHE A 34 -1.58 9.99 -1.04
CA PHE A 34 -2.66 9.02 -0.84
C PHE A 34 -2.48 7.64 -1.49
N THR A 35 -1.28 7.26 -1.94
CA THR A 35 -1.01 5.90 -2.44
C THR A 35 -1.56 4.80 -1.51
N GLY A 36 -1.33 4.93 -0.21
CA GLY A 36 -1.80 3.96 0.78
C GLY A 36 -3.33 3.82 0.83
N LEU A 37 -4.08 4.90 0.60
CA LEU A 37 -5.54 4.84 0.56
C LEU A 37 -6.05 4.09 -0.67
N ILE A 38 -5.44 4.35 -1.84
CA ILE A 38 -5.88 3.74 -3.10
C ILE A 38 -5.46 2.26 -3.16
N VAL A 39 -4.17 1.97 -2.96
CA VAL A 39 -3.67 0.58 -3.00
C VAL A 39 -4.32 -0.22 -1.87
N GLY A 40 -4.30 0.31 -0.65
CA GLY A 40 -4.89 -0.36 0.50
C GLY A 40 -6.39 -0.57 0.34
N GLY A 41 -7.12 0.41 -0.21
CA GLY A 41 -8.56 0.33 -0.47
C GLY A 41 -8.93 -0.76 -1.47
N LEU A 42 -8.15 -0.93 -2.55
CA LEU A 42 -8.33 -2.03 -3.49
C LEU A 42 -7.93 -3.37 -2.88
N SER A 43 -6.88 -3.41 -2.05
CA SER A 43 -6.46 -4.64 -1.37
C SER A 43 -7.54 -5.17 -0.41
N ILE A 44 -8.13 -4.31 0.42
CA ILE A 44 -9.24 -4.72 1.28
C ILE A 44 -10.48 -5.13 0.47
N LEU A 45 -10.72 -4.55 -0.71
CA LEU A 45 -11.79 -4.98 -1.64
C LEU A 45 -11.54 -6.42 -2.11
N PHE A 46 -10.33 -6.74 -2.59
CA PHE A 46 -9.99 -8.09 -3.05
C PHE A 46 -10.02 -9.11 -1.92
N ILE A 47 -9.47 -8.79 -0.74
CA ILE A 47 -9.55 -9.65 0.45
C ILE A 47 -11.01 -9.93 0.80
N SER A 48 -11.87 -8.91 0.76
CA SER A 48 -13.30 -9.06 1.06
C SER A 48 -14.03 -9.93 0.04
N LEU A 49 -13.69 -9.81 -1.24
CA LEU A 49 -14.24 -10.67 -2.30
C LEU A 49 -13.72 -12.12 -2.21
N ILE A 50 -12.45 -12.32 -1.87
CA ILE A 50 -11.91 -13.66 -1.59
C ILE A 50 -12.67 -14.29 -0.42
N ALA A 51 -12.93 -13.54 0.65
CA ALA A 51 -13.72 -13.99 1.79
C ALA A 51 -15.19 -14.29 1.42
N TYR A 52 -15.73 -13.61 0.40
CA TYR A 52 -17.09 -13.81 -0.10
C TYR A 52 -17.24 -15.11 -0.89
N TYR A 53 -16.25 -15.47 -1.73
CA TYR A 53 -16.27 -16.69 -2.56
C TYR A 53 -15.68 -17.95 -1.90
N ALA A 54 -15.07 -17.82 -0.72
CA ALA A 54 -14.39 -18.91 -0.03
C ALA A 54 -15.29 -19.69 0.94
N ASP A 55 -15.17 -21.02 0.93
CA ASP A 55 -15.69 -21.88 2.01
C ASP A 55 -14.87 -21.67 3.29
N ASN A 56 -13.56 -21.93 3.22
CA ASN A 56 -12.62 -21.65 4.29
C ASN A 56 -11.92 -20.31 4.04
N LYS A 57 -12.50 -19.25 4.64
CA LYS A 57 -12.06 -17.86 4.47
C LYS A 57 -10.62 -17.65 4.94
N ALA A 58 -10.28 -18.14 6.13
CA ALA A 58 -8.96 -17.96 6.72
C ALA A 58 -7.87 -18.56 5.84
N GLN A 59 -8.06 -19.82 5.41
CA GLN A 59 -7.10 -20.51 4.56
C GLN A 59 -6.98 -19.85 3.17
N SER A 60 -8.10 -19.43 2.58
CA SER A 60 -8.12 -18.82 1.24
C SER A 60 -7.43 -17.46 1.24
N ILE A 61 -7.71 -16.60 2.24
CA ILE A 61 -7.04 -15.30 2.38
C ILE A 61 -5.56 -15.49 2.69
N PHE A 62 -5.19 -16.46 3.54
CA PHE A 62 -3.78 -16.75 3.83
C PHE A 62 -3.02 -17.21 2.59
N LYS A 63 -3.59 -18.15 1.82
CA LYS A 63 -3.02 -18.59 0.55
C LYS A 63 -2.83 -17.39 -0.39
N ALA A 64 -3.87 -16.59 -0.58
CA ALA A 64 -3.82 -15.41 -1.43
C ALA A 64 -2.75 -14.41 -0.98
N LEU A 65 -2.65 -14.14 0.32
CA LEU A 65 -1.64 -13.25 0.89
C LEU A 65 -0.22 -13.73 0.57
N VAL A 66 0.05 -15.03 0.75
CA VAL A 66 1.38 -15.60 0.46
C VAL A 66 1.71 -15.46 -1.03
N VAL A 67 0.77 -15.80 -1.92
CA VAL A 67 0.95 -15.66 -3.37
C VAL A 67 1.23 -14.20 -3.76
N VAL A 68 0.45 -13.26 -3.21
CA VAL A 68 0.61 -11.82 -3.46
C VAL A 68 1.97 -11.32 -2.99
N LEU A 69 2.43 -11.73 -1.81
CA LEU A 69 3.75 -11.36 -1.30
C LEU A 69 4.89 -11.93 -2.15
N ILE A 70 4.77 -13.19 -2.63
CA ILE A 70 5.75 -13.79 -3.55
C ILE A 70 5.81 -12.99 -4.85
N ILE A 71 4.66 -12.69 -5.47
CA ILE A 71 4.61 -11.91 -6.72
C ILE A 71 5.15 -10.49 -6.50
N LYS A 72 4.81 -9.83 -5.40
CA LYS A 72 5.31 -8.50 -5.05
C LYS A 72 6.83 -8.50 -4.92
N MET A 73 7.40 -9.54 -4.30
CA MET A 73 8.85 -9.69 -4.19
C MET A 73 9.52 -9.98 -5.55
N ALA A 74 8.90 -10.80 -6.40
CA ALA A 74 9.44 -11.14 -7.71
C ALA A 74 9.39 -9.95 -8.69
N VAL A 75 8.27 -9.21 -8.71
CA VAL A 75 8.01 -8.12 -9.65
C VAL A 75 8.63 -6.80 -9.17
N SER A 76 8.62 -6.53 -7.86
CA SER A 76 9.12 -5.28 -7.27
C SER A 76 10.00 -5.53 -6.02
N PRO A 77 11.17 -6.19 -6.15
CA PRO A 77 12.01 -6.58 -5.01
C PRO A 77 12.55 -5.41 -4.18
N TYR A 78 12.58 -4.21 -4.76
CA TYR A 78 13.08 -2.99 -4.12
C TYR A 78 11.98 -2.15 -3.45
N SER A 79 10.73 -2.65 -3.38
CA SER A 79 9.67 -1.95 -2.65
C SER A 79 10.07 -1.69 -1.19
N PRO A 80 9.68 -0.54 -0.61
CA PRO A 80 9.96 -0.25 0.79
C PRO A 80 9.41 -1.35 1.70
N LEU A 81 10.13 -1.65 2.78
CA LEU A 81 9.69 -2.63 3.79
C LEU A 81 8.25 -2.36 4.25
N GLY A 82 7.94 -1.09 4.49
CA GLY A 82 6.62 -0.70 4.99
C GLY A 82 5.47 -1.16 4.09
N ALA A 83 5.70 -1.26 2.77
CA ALA A 83 4.70 -1.77 1.83
C ALA A 83 4.43 -3.27 2.02
N TYR A 84 5.44 -4.09 2.37
CA TYR A 84 5.23 -5.50 2.67
C TYR A 84 4.54 -5.72 4.01
N VAL A 85 4.88 -4.90 5.01
CA VAL A 85 4.22 -4.90 6.32
C VAL A 85 2.75 -4.54 6.17
N ALA A 86 2.43 -3.49 5.41
CA ALA A 86 1.06 -3.06 5.18
C ALA A 86 0.21 -4.17 4.52
N VAL A 87 0.73 -4.84 3.48
CA VAL A 87 0.02 -5.95 2.80
C VAL A 87 -0.18 -7.14 3.74
N SER A 88 0.85 -7.47 4.52
CA SER A 88 0.77 -8.55 5.51
C SER A 88 -0.27 -8.24 6.59
N PHE A 89 -0.31 -6.98 7.05
CA PHE A 89 -1.30 -6.52 8.02
C PHE A 89 -2.72 -6.58 7.43
N GLN A 90 -2.93 -6.10 6.21
CA GLN A 90 -4.22 -6.17 5.51
C GLN A 90 -4.75 -7.61 5.42
N GLY A 91 -3.90 -8.55 4.97
CA GLY A 91 -4.25 -9.95 4.86
C GLY A 91 -4.49 -10.61 6.21
N ALA A 92 -3.62 -10.38 7.20
CA ALA A 92 -3.75 -10.94 8.54
C ALA A 92 -5.01 -10.43 9.27
N LEU A 93 -5.29 -9.13 9.15
CA LEU A 93 -6.50 -8.53 9.70
C LEU A 93 -7.74 -9.05 8.97
N GLY A 94 -7.68 -9.22 7.65
CA GLY A 94 -8.73 -9.87 6.86
C GLY A 94 -9.01 -11.30 7.35
N ILE A 95 -7.97 -12.10 7.59
CA ILE A 95 -8.10 -13.45 8.17
C ILE A 95 -8.84 -13.37 9.50
N LEU A 96 -8.35 -12.56 10.45
CA LEU A 96 -8.91 -12.42 11.79
C LEU A 96 -10.38 -11.99 11.76
N LEU A 97 -10.70 -10.97 10.97
CA LEU A 97 -12.05 -10.43 10.91
C LEU A 97 -13.01 -11.38 10.21
N PHE A 98 -12.63 -12.00 9.09
CA PHE A 98 -13.52 -12.87 8.33
C PHE A 98 -13.60 -14.30 8.88
N SER A 99 -12.64 -14.75 9.69
CA SER A 99 -12.74 -16.01 10.44
C SER A 99 -13.74 -15.90 11.59
N ASN A 100 -13.78 -14.75 12.26
CA ASN A 100 -14.58 -14.58 13.48
C ASN A 100 -15.94 -13.92 13.21
N PHE A 101 -16.06 -13.16 12.11
CA PHE A 101 -17.26 -12.43 11.77
C PHE A 101 -17.73 -12.74 10.34
N SER A 102 -19.02 -12.49 10.10
CA SER A 102 -19.59 -12.59 8.76
C SER A 102 -19.16 -11.40 7.88
N TRP A 103 -19.33 -11.51 6.56
CA TRP A 103 -19.03 -10.48 5.57
C TRP A 103 -20.02 -9.28 5.62
N LYS A 104 -20.60 -9.00 6.79
CA LYS A 104 -21.51 -7.89 7.03
C LYS A 104 -20.79 -6.55 6.90
N GLY A 105 -21.58 -5.50 6.68
CA GLY A 105 -21.06 -4.13 6.48
C GLY A 105 -20.15 -3.64 7.60
N LEU A 106 -20.39 -4.02 8.86
CA LEU A 106 -19.56 -3.62 9.99
C LEU A 106 -18.14 -4.19 9.90
N THR A 107 -17.99 -5.46 9.50
CA THR A 107 -16.69 -6.12 9.32
C THR A 107 -15.87 -5.42 8.23
N LEU A 108 -16.53 -5.03 7.13
CA LEU A 108 -15.89 -4.31 6.02
C LEU A 108 -15.43 -2.90 6.43
N VAL A 109 -16.27 -2.20 7.20
CA VAL A 109 -15.91 -0.88 7.77
C VAL A 109 -14.76 -1.00 8.75
N ALA A 110 -14.79 -1.98 9.66
CA ALA A 110 -13.71 -2.22 10.60
C ALA A 110 -12.39 -2.55 9.89
N LEU A 111 -12.42 -3.42 8.88
CA LEU A 111 -11.25 -3.74 8.05
C LEU A 111 -10.68 -2.49 7.37
N GLY A 112 -11.54 -1.64 6.80
CA GLY A 112 -11.14 -0.39 6.15
C GLY A 112 -10.50 0.61 7.10
N VAL A 113 -11.16 0.88 8.24
CA VAL A 113 -10.67 1.81 9.27
C VAL A 113 -9.32 1.36 9.81
N LEU A 114 -9.22 0.11 10.26
CA LEU A 114 -7.99 -0.40 10.87
C LEU A 114 -6.82 -0.44 9.88
N THR A 115 -7.07 -0.81 8.62
CA THR A 115 -6.05 -0.80 7.56
C THR A 115 -5.52 0.60 7.29
N PHE A 116 -6.42 1.59 7.14
CA PHE A 116 -6.01 2.95 6.84
C PHE A 116 -5.33 3.62 8.03
N LEU A 117 -5.81 3.36 9.25
CA LEU A 117 -5.15 3.83 10.47
C LEU A 117 -3.76 3.19 10.61
N GLU A 118 -3.57 1.91 10.33
CA GLU A 118 -2.25 1.28 10.34
C GLU A 118 -1.29 2.01 9.38
N SER A 119 -1.71 2.27 8.14
CA SER A 119 -0.87 2.96 7.16
C SER A 119 -0.56 4.41 7.57
N ALA A 120 -1.48 5.09 8.25
CA ALA A 120 -1.26 6.41 8.81
C ALA A 120 -0.27 6.40 9.98
N LEU A 121 -0.47 5.48 10.92
CA LEU A 121 0.38 5.27 12.08
C LEU A 121 1.80 4.87 11.67
N GLN A 122 1.94 4.00 10.68
CA GLN A 122 3.25 3.61 10.15
C GLN A 122 4.07 4.83 9.69
N LYS A 123 3.42 5.81 9.02
CA LYS A 123 4.08 7.06 8.61
C LYS A 123 4.47 7.92 9.80
N LEU A 124 3.59 8.07 10.79
CA LEU A 124 3.87 8.83 12.02
C LEU A 124 5.01 8.20 12.82
N LEU A 125 5.06 6.87 12.91
CA LEU A 125 6.12 6.13 13.56
C LEU A 125 7.46 6.34 12.85
N ILE A 126 7.50 6.16 11.52
CA ILE A 126 8.73 6.39 10.74
C ILE A 126 9.20 7.84 10.89
N LEU A 127 8.28 8.81 10.85
CA LEU A 127 8.59 10.23 11.03
C LEU A 127 9.20 10.49 12.41
N THR A 128 8.60 9.94 13.46
CA THR A 128 9.08 10.10 14.84
C THR A 128 10.41 9.39 15.08
N ILE A 129 10.62 8.23 14.46
CA ILE A 129 11.90 7.50 14.55
C ILE A 129 13.02 8.30 13.88
N ILE A 130 12.76 8.87 12.69
CA ILE A 130 13.76 9.61 11.92
C ILE A 130 14.09 10.94 12.58
N TYR A 131 13.07 11.75 12.89
CA TYR A 131 13.26 13.13 13.33
C TYR A 131 13.22 13.33 14.85
N GLY A 132 12.76 12.33 15.62
CA GLY A 132 12.65 12.43 17.08
C GLY A 132 11.51 13.34 17.55
N THR A 133 11.53 13.68 18.84
CA THR A 133 10.59 14.62 19.47
C THR A 133 10.76 16.06 18.98
N GLU A 134 11.98 16.40 18.54
CA GLU A 134 12.36 17.73 18.06
C GLU A 134 11.48 18.23 16.91
N LEU A 135 11.03 17.34 16.02
CA LEU A 135 10.07 17.70 14.98
C LEU A 135 8.72 18.15 15.55
N TRP A 136 8.21 17.40 16.53
CA TRP A 136 6.94 17.69 17.18
C TRP A 136 7.02 18.96 18.01
N GLU A 137 8.17 19.21 18.66
CA GLU A 137 8.46 20.45 19.38
C GLU A 137 8.51 21.65 18.42
N ALA A 138 9.18 21.53 17.27
CA ALA A 138 9.20 22.58 16.25
C ALA A 138 7.78 22.91 15.74
N ILE A 139 6.94 21.88 15.51
CA ILE A 139 5.53 22.07 15.14
C ILE A 139 4.76 22.79 16.26
N ASN A 140 5.00 22.44 17.52
CA ASN A 140 4.35 23.10 18.66
C ASN A 140 4.76 24.57 18.79
N ILE A 141 6.05 24.88 18.66
CA ILE A 141 6.57 26.27 18.69
C ILE A 141 5.94 27.08 17.55
N TYR A 142 5.92 26.52 16.34
CA TYR A 142 5.30 27.17 15.19
C TYR A 142 3.80 27.37 15.39
N GLY A 143 3.09 26.37 15.92
CA GLY A 143 1.67 26.45 16.21
C GLY A 143 1.34 27.52 17.26
N GLN A 144 2.14 27.64 18.31
CA GLN A 144 2.01 28.73 19.29
C GLN A 144 2.22 30.11 18.65
N TRP A 145 3.18 30.23 17.73
CA TRP A 145 3.39 31.47 16.97
C TRP A 145 2.17 31.82 16.11
N VAL A 146 1.56 30.83 15.43
CA VAL A 146 0.32 31.03 14.65
C VAL A 146 -0.83 31.44 15.55
N GLN A 147 -1.06 30.72 16.65
CA GLN A 147 -2.13 31.01 17.62
C GLN A 147 -2.08 32.45 18.12
N LYS A 148 -0.88 32.93 18.48
CA LYS A 148 -0.65 34.33 18.88
C LYS A 148 -0.95 35.35 17.77
N LYS A 149 -0.73 34.98 16.50
CA LYS A 149 -0.98 35.87 15.36
C LYS A 149 -2.46 35.99 15.00
N ILE A 150 -3.26 34.96 15.26
CA ILE A 150 -4.68 34.92 14.93
C ILE A 150 -5.59 35.16 16.15
N ASP A 151 -5.01 35.43 17.32
CA ASP A 151 -5.71 35.62 18.60
C ASP A 151 -6.65 34.45 18.97
N VAL A 152 -6.24 33.23 18.62
CA VAL A 152 -6.98 32.01 18.95
C VAL A 152 -6.14 31.16 19.90
N PHE A 153 -6.67 30.87 21.07
CA PHE A 153 -6.07 29.95 22.04
C PHE A 153 -6.71 28.57 21.92
N ILE A 154 -5.89 27.56 21.60
CA ILE A 154 -6.30 26.16 21.62
C ILE A 154 -5.51 25.49 22.74
N ASP A 155 -6.19 24.95 23.75
CA ASP A 155 -5.56 24.29 24.92
C ASP A 155 -4.75 23.04 24.54
N SER A 156 -4.94 22.52 23.33
CA SER A 156 -4.19 21.38 22.80
C SER A 156 -2.92 21.83 22.06
N SER A 157 -1.86 21.02 22.17
CA SER A 157 -0.65 21.24 21.39
C SER A 157 -0.92 21.16 19.88
N ALA A 158 -0.23 21.98 19.08
CA ALA A 158 -0.44 21.99 17.64
C ALA A 158 -0.10 20.64 16.99
N SER A 159 0.91 19.94 17.50
CA SER A 159 1.27 18.59 17.07
C SER A 159 0.15 17.57 17.34
N SER A 160 -0.43 17.56 18.55
CA SER A 160 -1.54 16.65 18.88
C SER A 160 -2.78 16.92 18.03
N LEU A 161 -3.10 18.19 17.78
CA LEU A 161 -4.19 18.56 16.89
C LEU A 161 -3.94 18.10 15.44
N LEU A 162 -2.72 18.31 14.92
CA LEU A 162 -2.35 17.88 13.58
C LEU A 162 -2.43 16.35 13.43
N ILE A 163 -1.88 15.61 14.38
CA ILE A 163 -1.94 14.14 14.41
C ILE A 163 -3.40 13.66 14.47
N THR A 164 -4.23 14.31 15.29
CA THR A 164 -5.64 13.94 15.45
C THR A 164 -6.42 14.16 14.15
N ILE A 165 -6.23 15.31 13.48
CA ILE A 165 -6.86 15.59 12.18
C ILE A 165 -6.39 14.58 11.14
N TYR A 166 -5.09 14.31 11.09
CA TYR A 166 -4.51 13.35 10.16
C TYR A 166 -5.09 11.94 10.34
N LEU A 167 -5.14 11.42 11.58
CA LEU A 167 -5.73 10.12 11.88
C LEU A 167 -7.24 10.10 11.62
N SER A 168 -7.95 11.18 11.93
CA SER A 168 -9.39 11.30 11.65
C SER A 168 -9.70 11.24 10.16
N VAL A 169 -8.90 11.89 9.31
CA VAL A 169 -9.06 11.82 7.85
C VAL A 169 -8.90 10.38 7.36
N TYR A 170 -7.90 9.64 7.86
CA TYR A 170 -7.70 8.23 7.49
C TYR A 170 -8.81 7.33 8.05
N GLY A 171 -9.26 7.55 9.29
CA GLY A 171 -10.37 6.82 9.89
C GLY A 171 -11.67 7.01 9.10
N LEU A 172 -12.04 8.26 8.80
CA LEU A 172 -13.22 8.58 7.98
C LEU A 172 -13.11 7.99 6.57
N SER A 173 -11.92 8.08 5.95
CA SER A 173 -11.66 7.45 4.66
C SER A 173 -11.85 5.93 4.71
N GLY A 174 -11.49 5.29 5.82
CA GLY A 174 -11.66 3.86 6.03
C GLY A 174 -13.14 3.47 6.15
N ILE A 175 -13.96 4.30 6.80
CA ILE A 175 -15.42 4.12 6.85
C ILE A 175 -16.01 4.19 5.44
N VAL A 176 -15.67 5.26 4.69
CA VAL A 176 -16.12 5.45 3.31
C VAL A 176 -15.69 4.28 2.44
N ALA A 177 -14.44 3.81 2.55
CA ALA A 177 -13.93 2.66 1.82
C ALA A 177 -14.71 1.38 2.14
N GLY A 178 -14.97 1.08 3.42
CA GLY A 178 -15.74 -0.09 3.82
C GLY A 178 -17.17 -0.10 3.27
N LEU A 179 -17.85 1.06 3.29
CA LEU A 179 -19.17 1.21 2.69
C LEU A 179 -19.14 1.08 1.16
N PHE A 180 -18.12 1.65 0.52
CA PHE A 180 -17.90 1.51 -0.92
C PHE A 180 -17.72 0.05 -1.32
N ILE A 181 -16.90 -0.70 -0.60
CA ILE A 181 -16.65 -2.13 -0.84
C ILE A 181 -17.94 -2.94 -0.72
N LYS A 182 -18.72 -2.71 0.34
CA LYS A 182 -20.04 -3.34 0.50
C LYS A 182 -20.91 -3.11 -0.74
N SER A 183 -20.90 -1.89 -1.27
CA SER A 183 -21.66 -1.56 -2.47
C SER A 183 -21.14 -2.23 -3.73
N ILE A 184 -19.83 -2.40 -3.89
CA ILE A 184 -19.23 -3.09 -5.03
C ILE A 184 -19.56 -4.58 -5.00
N ILE A 185 -19.39 -5.23 -3.84
CA ILE A 185 -19.72 -6.65 -3.67
C ILE A 185 -21.19 -6.91 -4.01
N LYS A 186 -22.09 -6.01 -3.56
CA LYS A 186 -23.52 -6.12 -3.89
C LYS A 186 -23.78 -6.09 -5.40
N ILE A 187 -23.15 -5.16 -6.15
CA ILE A 187 -23.30 -5.10 -7.61
C ILE A 187 -22.80 -6.38 -8.27
N ILE A 188 -21.64 -6.90 -7.83
CA ILE A 188 -21.06 -8.12 -8.40
C ILE A 188 -21.97 -9.32 -8.12
N ALA A 189 -22.56 -9.40 -6.92
CA ALA A 189 -23.45 -10.49 -6.53
C ALA A 189 -24.83 -10.47 -7.22
N GLU A 190 -25.30 -9.31 -7.65
CA GLU A 190 -26.59 -9.14 -8.35
C GLU A 190 -26.47 -9.35 -9.87
N LYS A 191 -25.25 -9.39 -10.41
CA LYS A 191 -25.02 -9.58 -11.85
C LYS A 191 -25.08 -11.07 -12.20
N GLU A 192 -25.76 -11.41 -13.29
CA GLU A 192 -25.79 -12.79 -13.80
C GLU A 192 -24.38 -13.25 -14.19
N GLU A 193 -24.06 -14.52 -13.89
CA GLU A 193 -22.77 -15.12 -14.21
C GLU A 193 -22.67 -15.40 -15.72
N GLU A 194 -22.33 -14.37 -16.50
CA GLU A 194 -22.03 -14.51 -17.93
C GLU A 194 -20.52 -14.67 -18.15
N ASP A 195 -20.16 -15.63 -19.00
CA ASP A 195 -18.78 -15.83 -19.42
C ASP A 195 -18.26 -14.60 -20.19
N PHE A 196 -17.06 -14.14 -19.85
CA PHE A 196 -16.43 -13.01 -20.52
C PHE A 196 -15.30 -13.48 -21.43
N TYR A 197 -15.38 -13.16 -22.72
CA TYR A 197 -14.37 -13.49 -23.73
C TYR A 197 -13.77 -12.20 -24.30
N LEU A 198 -12.45 -12.18 -24.51
CA LEU A 198 -11.77 -11.04 -25.11
C LEU A 198 -10.68 -11.53 -26.07
N GLU A 199 -10.86 -11.28 -27.37
CA GLU A 199 -9.85 -11.61 -28.39
C GLU A 199 -8.61 -10.72 -28.20
N VAL A 200 -7.50 -11.34 -27.80
CA VAL A 200 -6.24 -10.61 -27.57
C VAL A 200 -5.51 -10.42 -28.89
N LYS A 201 -5.43 -9.18 -29.37
CA LYS A 201 -4.44 -8.77 -30.38
C LYS A 201 -3.07 -8.59 -29.71
N ASP A 202 -2.19 -9.55 -30.01
CA ASP A 202 -0.75 -9.60 -29.73
C ASP A 202 -0.26 -9.60 -28.27
N LYS A 203 0.37 -10.72 -27.90
CA LYS A 203 1.40 -10.80 -26.85
C LYS A 203 2.62 -9.98 -27.29
N LYS A 204 2.61 -8.66 -27.13
CA LYS A 204 3.87 -7.91 -27.09
C LYS A 204 4.56 -8.22 -25.78
N THR A 205 5.56 -9.08 -25.86
CA THR A 205 6.53 -9.39 -24.82
C THR A 205 7.07 -8.08 -24.27
N LEU A 206 6.77 -7.80 -22.99
CA LEU A 206 7.41 -6.72 -22.26
C LEU A 206 8.89 -7.08 -22.16
N GLN A 207 9.72 -6.50 -23.02
CA GLN A 207 11.18 -6.57 -22.87
C GLN A 207 11.54 -5.96 -21.51
N SER A 208 12.10 -6.80 -20.64
CA SER A 208 12.82 -6.39 -19.45
C SER A 208 13.98 -5.48 -19.89
N LYS A 209 13.85 -4.17 -19.67
CA LYS A 209 15.00 -3.26 -19.74
C LYS A 209 16.00 -3.70 -18.66
N SER A 210 17.23 -4.01 -19.09
CA SER A 210 18.31 -4.42 -18.20
C SER A 210 18.52 -3.38 -17.11
N LYS A 211 18.57 -3.86 -15.86
CA LYS A 211 18.82 -3.04 -14.67
C LYS A 211 20.20 -2.40 -14.78
N GLY A 212 20.24 -1.07 -14.75
CA GLY A 212 21.49 -0.34 -14.50
C GLY A 212 22.04 -0.76 -13.14
N THR A 213 23.31 -1.19 -13.13
CA THR A 213 24.04 -1.50 -11.90
C THR A 213 24.04 -0.27 -11.00
N PHE A 214 23.45 -0.38 -9.82
CA PHE A 214 23.45 0.67 -8.81
C PHE A 214 24.90 0.90 -8.38
N LYS A 215 25.51 1.99 -8.88
CA LYS A 215 26.94 2.27 -8.69
C LYS A 215 27.17 2.62 -7.22
N ALA A 216 27.82 1.71 -6.49
CA ALA A 216 28.30 1.93 -5.12
C ALA A 216 29.13 3.22 -4.95
N LYS A 217 29.68 3.77 -6.04
CA LYS A 217 30.37 5.08 -6.06
C LYS A 217 29.49 6.27 -5.66
N LEU A 218 28.16 6.24 -5.89
CA LEU A 218 27.28 7.37 -5.55
C LEU A 218 27.07 7.51 -4.04
N ILE A 219 27.16 6.40 -3.30
CA ILE A 219 27.02 6.35 -1.84
C ILE A 219 28.24 7.00 -1.16
N TRP A 220 29.45 6.73 -1.68
CA TRP A 220 30.68 7.35 -1.18
C TRP A 220 30.75 8.85 -1.46
N ILE A 221 30.24 9.30 -2.61
CA ILE A 221 30.14 10.73 -2.93
C ILE A 221 29.16 11.43 -1.98
N TRP A 222 28.01 10.81 -1.70
CA TRP A 222 27.04 11.35 -0.73
C TRP A 222 27.61 11.45 0.69
N LEU A 223 28.34 10.41 1.14
CA LEU A 223 29.01 10.40 2.44
C LEU A 223 30.09 11.49 2.54
N ALA A 224 30.86 11.71 1.47
CA ALA A 224 31.85 12.77 1.41
C ALA A 224 31.21 14.17 1.46
N THR A 225 30.13 14.40 0.70
CA THR A 225 29.42 15.68 0.68
C THR A 225 28.80 16.00 2.04
N VAL A 226 28.15 15.01 2.69
CA VAL A 226 27.62 15.17 4.05
C VAL A 226 28.74 15.49 5.02
N SER A 227 29.85 14.77 4.97
CA SER A 227 31.00 15.00 5.86
C SER A 227 31.63 16.38 5.68
N ILE A 228 31.71 16.89 4.44
CA ILE A 228 32.22 18.24 4.14
C ILE A 228 31.28 19.33 4.66
N ILE A 229 29.97 19.18 4.43
CA ILE A 229 28.97 20.14 4.94
C ILE A 229 29.07 20.24 6.46
N VAL A 230 29.08 19.07 7.10
CA VAL A 230 29.28 18.89 8.53
C VAL A 230 30.55 19.57 9.04
N LEU A 231 31.69 19.30 8.40
CA LEU A 231 32.99 19.82 8.83
C LEU A 231 33.04 21.35 8.68
N SER A 232 32.55 21.87 7.55
CA SER A 232 32.44 23.31 7.31
C SER A 232 31.57 24.00 8.36
N PHE A 233 30.46 23.39 8.79
CA PHE A 233 29.63 23.95 9.84
C PHE A 233 30.25 23.83 11.23
N THR A 234 31.02 22.78 11.52
CA THR A 234 31.74 22.65 12.81
C THR A 234 32.91 23.62 12.97
N PHE A 235 33.59 23.98 11.88
CA PHE A 235 34.76 24.86 11.93
C PHE A 235 34.45 26.35 11.73
N PHE A 236 33.35 26.70 11.04
CA PHE A 236 33.01 28.09 10.70
C PHE A 236 31.68 28.58 11.29
N GLY A 237 30.96 27.77 12.08
CA GLY A 237 29.67 28.14 12.69
C GLY A 237 29.83 28.83 14.05
N ASP A 238 29.35 30.07 14.17
CA ASP A 238 29.47 30.89 15.37
C ASP A 238 28.51 30.46 16.51
N THR A 239 28.93 30.55 17.78
CA THR A 239 28.28 29.89 18.94
C THR A 239 26.94 30.49 19.40
N THR A 240 26.45 31.54 18.75
CA THR A 240 25.36 32.39 19.24
C THR A 240 23.96 31.96 18.79
N PHE A 241 23.83 31.05 17.82
CA PHE A 241 22.54 30.58 17.32
C PHE A 241 22.26 29.13 17.74
N GLY A 242 20.98 28.76 17.94
CA GLY A 242 20.52 27.38 18.20
C GLY A 242 20.78 26.36 17.07
N TRP A 243 21.71 26.65 16.17
CA TRP A 243 22.12 25.82 15.03
C TRP A 243 22.74 24.51 15.46
N GLN A 244 23.36 24.44 16.65
CA GLN A 244 23.90 23.18 17.19
C GLN A 244 22.80 22.12 17.34
N LYS A 245 21.61 22.51 17.80
CA LYS A 245 20.44 21.60 17.87
C LYS A 245 19.96 21.21 16.47
N GLY A 246 19.88 22.17 15.54
CA GLY A 246 19.48 21.90 14.15
C GLY A 246 20.45 20.94 13.44
N VAL A 247 21.76 21.17 13.57
CA VAL A 247 22.80 20.30 13.02
C VAL A 247 22.77 18.93 13.68
N TYR A 248 22.63 18.85 15.00
CA TYR A 248 22.45 17.57 15.71
C TYR A 248 21.24 16.78 15.17
N VAL A 249 20.08 17.43 14.99
CA VAL A 249 18.87 16.81 14.44
C VAL A 249 19.11 16.32 13.00
N LEU A 250 19.75 17.13 12.16
CA LEU A 250 20.08 16.76 10.78
C LEU A 250 20.99 15.53 10.73
N PHE A 251 22.08 15.54 11.49
CA PHE A 251 23.01 14.42 11.58
C PHE A 251 22.38 13.15 12.13
N ARG A 252 21.62 13.27 13.23
CA ARG A 252 20.89 12.17 13.81
C ARG A 252 19.92 11.57 12.78
N SER A 253 19.17 12.43 12.08
CA SER A 253 18.24 12.00 11.03
C SER A 253 18.98 11.26 9.91
N LEU A 254 20.12 11.80 9.45
CA LEU A 254 20.97 11.16 8.44
C LEU A 254 21.52 9.80 8.91
N LEU A 255 22.00 9.70 10.15
CA LEU A 255 22.50 8.45 10.72
C LEU A 255 21.40 7.41 10.86
N ILE A 256 20.22 7.80 11.33
CA ILE A 256 19.06 6.92 11.46
C ILE A 256 18.59 6.45 10.08
N ILE A 257 18.51 7.36 9.09
CA ILE A 257 18.17 7.00 7.71
C ILE A 257 19.22 6.04 7.15
N MET A 258 20.51 6.32 7.32
CA MET A 258 21.59 5.44 6.86
C MET A 258 21.48 4.05 7.50
N PHE A 259 21.31 3.99 8.82
CA PHE A 259 21.14 2.72 9.54
C PHE A 259 19.89 1.97 9.08
N TRP A 260 18.77 2.67 8.87
CA TRP A 260 17.52 2.10 8.40
C TRP A 260 17.66 1.48 7.01
N TYR A 261 18.26 2.19 6.06
CA TYR A 261 18.40 1.71 4.68
C TYR A 261 19.56 0.73 4.48
N VAL A 262 20.64 0.82 5.26
CA VAL A 262 21.84 -0.04 5.10
C VAL A 262 21.73 -1.31 5.95
N VAL A 263 21.09 -1.26 7.12
CA VAL A 263 21.06 -2.39 8.06
C VAL A 263 19.65 -2.96 8.18
N ILE A 264 18.69 -2.18 8.69
CA ILE A 264 17.36 -2.70 9.07
C ILE A 264 16.58 -3.19 7.84
N GLY A 265 16.46 -2.33 6.82
CA GLY A 265 15.75 -2.62 5.58
C GLY A 265 16.22 -3.91 4.90
N PRO A 266 17.51 -4.04 4.52
CA PRO A 266 18.00 -5.24 3.85
C PRO A 266 17.97 -6.48 4.74
N PHE A 267 18.16 -6.35 6.06
CA PHE A 267 18.05 -7.47 6.98
C PHE A 267 16.62 -8.04 7.01
N LEU A 268 15.62 -7.18 7.20
CA LEU A 268 14.23 -7.61 7.26
C LEU A 268 13.73 -8.12 5.91
N LEU A 269 14.11 -7.48 4.80
CA LEU A 269 13.82 -7.98 3.45
C LEU A 269 14.43 -9.36 3.21
N ARG A 270 15.66 -9.61 3.71
CA ARG A 270 16.30 -10.93 3.63
C ARG A 270 15.53 -11.98 4.43
N MET A 271 15.04 -11.64 5.62
CA MET A 271 14.24 -12.56 6.44
C MET A 271 12.92 -12.93 5.73
N MET A 272 12.21 -11.93 5.22
CA MET A 272 10.98 -12.13 4.46
C MET A 272 11.23 -12.95 3.20
N ARG A 273 12.31 -12.66 2.46
CA ARG A 273 12.69 -13.41 1.26
C ARG A 273 12.92 -14.88 1.56
N ARG A 274 13.70 -15.20 2.60
CA ARG A 274 13.91 -16.59 3.02
C ARG A 274 12.61 -17.31 3.40
N TYR A 275 11.67 -16.59 4.02
CA TYR A 275 10.37 -17.17 4.36
C TYR A 275 9.52 -17.46 3.11
N LEU A 276 9.46 -16.51 2.18
CA LEU A 276 8.68 -16.64 0.94
C LEU A 276 9.30 -17.65 -0.03
N GLU A 277 10.62 -17.72 -0.18
CA GLU A 277 11.31 -18.71 -1.02
C GLU A 277 10.99 -20.15 -0.57
N LYS A 278 10.87 -20.39 0.74
CA LYS A 278 10.43 -21.70 1.28
C LYS A 278 8.98 -22.05 0.93
N LYS A 279 8.14 -21.05 0.66
CA LYS A 279 6.73 -21.21 0.32
C LYS A 279 6.48 -21.15 -1.19
N GLU A 280 7.41 -20.61 -1.95
CA GLU A 280 7.33 -20.50 -3.41
C GLU A 280 7.18 -21.88 -4.07
N SER A 281 7.89 -22.89 -3.60
CA SER A 281 7.75 -24.26 -4.13
C SER A 281 6.35 -24.85 -3.90
N LEU A 282 5.69 -24.47 -2.80
CA LEU A 282 4.33 -24.94 -2.46
C LEU A 282 3.25 -24.26 -3.30
N TYR A 283 3.45 -22.99 -3.66
CA TYR A 283 2.46 -22.18 -4.38
C TYR A 283 2.89 -21.84 -5.81
N LYS A 284 3.85 -22.60 -6.36
CA LYS A 284 4.47 -22.32 -7.67
C LYS A 284 3.43 -22.21 -8.79
N ASP A 285 2.48 -23.14 -8.82
CA ASP A 285 1.44 -23.17 -9.85
C ASP A 285 0.48 -21.98 -9.69
N ASP A 286 0.12 -21.63 -8.45
CA ASP A 286 -0.74 -20.47 -8.18
C ASP A 286 -0.07 -19.15 -8.59
N VAL A 287 1.24 -19.02 -8.33
CA VAL A 287 2.05 -17.85 -8.72
C VAL A 287 2.14 -17.77 -10.24
N ALA A 288 2.44 -18.88 -10.92
CA ALA A 288 2.53 -18.92 -12.38
C ALA A 288 1.17 -18.55 -13.04
N ASN A 289 0.09 -19.18 -12.59
CA ASN A 289 -1.27 -18.89 -13.07
C ASN A 289 -1.64 -17.42 -12.86
N ALA A 290 -1.33 -16.85 -11.69
CA ALA A 290 -1.62 -15.46 -11.41
C ALA A 290 -0.82 -14.50 -12.31
N MET A 291 0.45 -14.80 -12.58
CA MET A 291 1.30 -14.01 -13.48
C MET A 291 0.81 -14.06 -14.93
N ASP A 292 0.34 -15.22 -15.40
CA ASP A 292 -0.18 -15.40 -16.76
C ASP A 292 -1.47 -14.62 -17.00
N LEU A 293 -2.27 -14.38 -15.95
CA LEU A 293 -3.51 -13.59 -16.03
C LEU A 293 -3.27 -12.06 -16.09
N LEU A 294 -2.13 -11.56 -15.62
CA LEU A 294 -1.88 -10.10 -15.52
C LEU A 294 -2.04 -9.34 -16.84
N PRO A 295 -1.52 -9.81 -18.00
CA PRO A 295 -1.69 -9.12 -19.27
C PRO A 295 -3.16 -9.02 -19.70
N TYR A 296 -3.94 -10.08 -19.45
CA TYR A 296 -5.36 -10.12 -19.76
C TYR A 296 -6.13 -9.12 -18.91
N PHE A 297 -5.91 -9.11 -17.60
CA PHE A 297 -6.57 -8.17 -16.69
C PHE A 297 -6.35 -6.71 -17.09
N ARG A 298 -5.14 -6.34 -17.52
CA ARG A 298 -4.87 -4.98 -18.03
C ARG A 298 -5.75 -4.62 -19.23
N GLN A 299 -5.97 -5.56 -20.13
CA GLN A 299 -6.83 -5.36 -21.31
C GLN A 299 -8.31 -5.30 -20.92
N ILE A 300 -8.76 -6.19 -20.04
CA ILE A 300 -10.14 -6.20 -19.52
C ILE A 300 -10.46 -4.87 -18.85
N ILE A 301 -9.59 -4.41 -17.93
CA ILE A 301 -9.76 -3.12 -17.25
C ILE A 301 -9.85 -1.97 -18.27
N ARG A 302 -9.00 -1.97 -19.30
CA ARG A 302 -9.05 -0.94 -20.36
C ARG A 302 -10.33 -1.00 -21.19
N HIS A 303 -10.84 -2.20 -21.46
CA HIS A 303 -12.10 -2.41 -22.15
C HIS A 303 -13.27 -1.88 -21.31
N THR A 304 -13.37 -2.31 -20.05
CA THR A 304 -14.43 -1.89 -19.13
C THR A 304 -14.44 -0.36 -18.88
N TRP A 305 -13.27 0.29 -18.89
CA TRP A 305 -13.20 1.75 -18.80
C TRP A 305 -13.89 2.47 -19.98
N LYS A 306 -13.84 1.87 -21.18
CA LYS A 306 -14.52 2.39 -22.37
C LYS A 306 -16.02 2.09 -22.32
N GLU A 307 -16.39 0.88 -21.91
CA GLU A 307 -17.78 0.45 -21.78
C GLU A 307 -18.58 1.36 -20.83
N THR A 308 -17.97 1.70 -19.69
CA THR A 308 -18.58 2.57 -18.67
C THR A 308 -18.56 4.08 -19.00
N LYS A 309 -18.12 4.47 -20.21
CA LYS A 309 -18.01 5.89 -20.60
C LYS A 309 -19.36 6.63 -20.61
N HIS A 310 -20.46 5.92 -20.77
CA HIS A 310 -21.82 6.48 -20.74
C HIS A 310 -22.24 6.96 -19.33
N LEU A 311 -21.62 6.43 -18.28
CA LEU A 311 -21.85 6.86 -16.89
C LEU A 311 -20.98 8.08 -16.55
N LYS A 312 -21.37 8.85 -15.53
CA LYS A 312 -20.61 10.03 -15.06
C LYS A 312 -20.32 9.96 -13.55
N GLY A 313 -19.26 10.66 -13.14
CA GLY A 313 -18.91 10.89 -11.73
C GLY A 313 -18.66 9.61 -10.91
N TYR A 314 -19.13 9.62 -9.66
CA TYR A 314 -18.98 8.50 -8.72
C TYR A 314 -19.64 7.20 -9.23
N ASN A 315 -20.78 7.30 -9.91
CA ASN A 315 -21.45 6.14 -10.47
C ASN A 315 -20.57 5.45 -11.53
N ARG A 316 -19.93 6.23 -12.42
CA ARG A 316 -18.97 5.66 -13.37
C ARG A 316 -17.86 4.91 -12.67
N PHE A 317 -17.24 5.51 -11.65
CA PHE A 317 -16.14 4.89 -10.92
C PHE A 317 -16.59 3.59 -10.24
N LYS A 318 -17.72 3.62 -9.55
CA LYS A 318 -18.31 2.46 -8.87
C LYS A 318 -18.59 1.29 -9.84
N TYR A 319 -19.29 1.55 -10.94
CA TYR A 319 -19.58 0.53 -11.95
C TYR A 319 -18.34 0.08 -12.72
N PHE A 320 -17.38 0.98 -12.97
CA PHE A 320 -16.11 0.62 -13.57
C PHE A 320 -15.34 -0.39 -12.72
N ILE A 321 -15.21 -0.16 -11.41
CA ILE A 321 -14.54 -1.10 -10.51
C ILE A 321 -15.31 -2.43 -10.45
N ALA A 322 -16.63 -2.39 -10.23
CA ALA A 322 -17.44 -3.60 -10.15
C ALA A 322 -17.38 -4.44 -11.44
N ASN A 323 -17.58 -3.81 -12.60
CA ASN A 323 -17.56 -4.50 -13.88
C ASN A 323 -16.15 -5.00 -14.23
N SER A 324 -15.09 -4.27 -13.86
CA SER A 324 -13.72 -4.71 -14.16
C SER A 324 -13.41 -6.00 -13.39
N ILE A 325 -13.79 -6.04 -12.11
CA ILE A 325 -13.59 -7.21 -11.27
C ILE A 325 -14.46 -8.38 -11.75
N SER A 326 -15.74 -8.13 -11.99
CA SER A 326 -16.67 -9.15 -12.51
C SER A 326 -16.16 -9.75 -13.82
N ASN A 327 -15.82 -8.92 -14.82
CA ASN A 327 -15.30 -9.40 -16.10
C ASN A 327 -13.98 -10.18 -15.94
N CYS A 328 -13.11 -9.78 -15.00
CA CYS A 328 -11.89 -10.55 -14.69
C CYS A 328 -12.22 -11.91 -14.07
N ILE A 329 -13.17 -11.99 -13.12
CA ILE A 329 -13.61 -13.24 -12.48
C ILE A 329 -14.22 -14.21 -13.50
N HIS A 330 -15.01 -13.70 -14.45
CA HIS A 330 -15.67 -14.52 -15.47
C HIS A 330 -14.86 -14.69 -16.76
N PHE A 331 -13.64 -14.15 -16.82
CA PHE A 331 -12.80 -14.26 -18.00
C PHE A 331 -12.45 -15.72 -18.32
N LYS A 332 -12.70 -16.14 -19.55
CA LYS A 332 -12.23 -17.41 -20.12
C LYS A 332 -11.25 -17.12 -21.25
N ALA A 333 -10.06 -17.69 -21.13
CA ALA A 333 -8.94 -17.50 -22.05
C ALA A 333 -9.04 -18.43 -23.26
#